data_AF-A0A410RFK6-F1
#
_entry.id   AF-A0A410RFK6-F1
#
_cell.length_a   1.000
_cell.length_b   1.000
_cell.length_c   1.000
_cell.angle_alpha   90.00
_cell.angle_beta   90.00
_cell.angle_gamma   90.00
#
_symmetry.space_group_name_H-M   'P 1'
#
loop_
_entity.id
_entity.type
_entity.pdbx_description
1 polymer ?
#
loop_
_entity_poly.entity_id
_entity_poly.type
_entity_poly.pdbx_seq_one_letter_code
_entity_poly.pdbx_strand_id
1 'polypeptide(L)'
;MESLRRICACLVLSNVLGSIFLDEGTWEPACECSGTAPDPWDRLQKQDLEIQRLEARLAEVKHKTDAAVDWEDRSYRHVRKLLNIIKKIEGNHCGAGYIPCWPGSYQCVSTILLCDGVKDCSNGADEDDYTCDVPITPGSLWFGTIHHDVCSKSDVSTSASLFIATVELRPVWFPSMPKITVLWIGHEDTEIEKDEFAVSATGYYDYANREFRIISELFPGMGMDKLIFACRFDPMNNNVCEAVAYHEADFKVCARGTYIDHMYLQDKYYAEN
;
A
#
# COMPACT_ATOMS: atom_id res chain seq x y z
N MET A 1 -6.97 59.43 -11.93
CA MET A 1 -6.76 60.59 -11.04
C MET A 1 -6.08 60.08 -9.79
N GLU A 2 -4.75 60.16 -9.73
CA GLU A 2 -4.02 60.48 -8.49
C GLU A 2 -2.55 60.73 -8.84
N SER A 3 -2.01 61.72 -8.15
CA SER A 3 -0.82 62.49 -8.48
C SER A 3 0.42 61.91 -7.79
N LEU A 4 1.45 61.55 -8.54
CA LEU A 4 2.81 61.39 -8.00
C LEU A 4 3.74 62.40 -8.66
N ARG A 5 4.01 63.45 -7.90
CA ARG A 5 4.96 64.53 -8.21
C ARG A 5 6.36 63.93 -8.47
N ARG A 6 6.93 64.22 -9.64
CA ARG A 6 8.37 64.06 -9.90
C ARG A 6 9.11 65.23 -9.23
N ILE A 7 9.98 64.94 -8.27
CA ILE A 7 10.97 65.91 -7.79
C ILE A 7 12.25 65.65 -8.60
N CYS A 8 12.52 66.48 -9.60
CA CYS A 8 13.84 66.57 -10.23
C CYS A 8 14.59 67.73 -9.57
N ALA A 9 15.64 67.42 -8.81
CA ALA A 9 16.59 68.43 -8.34
C ALA A 9 17.73 68.56 -9.36
N CYS A 10 17.71 69.61 -10.17
CA CYS A 10 18.87 70.04 -10.97
C CYS A 10 19.71 71.03 -10.15
N LEU A 11 20.91 70.61 -9.73
CA LEU A 11 21.93 71.52 -9.22
C LEU A 11 22.61 72.22 -10.42
N VAL A 12 22.19 73.45 -10.71
CA VAL A 12 22.92 74.36 -11.60
C VAL A 12 23.94 75.10 -10.75
N LEU A 13 25.22 74.70 -10.82
CA LEU A 13 26.31 75.52 -10.33
C LEU A 13 26.83 76.37 -11.48
N SER A 14 26.60 77.68 -11.39
CA SER A 14 27.17 78.67 -12.29
C SER A 14 28.49 79.22 -11.74
N ASN A 15 29.44 79.39 -12.67
CA ASN A 15 30.51 80.40 -12.73
C ASN A 15 31.58 80.47 -11.64
N VAL A 16 32.81 80.05 -11.99
CA VAL A 16 34.04 80.83 -11.72
C VAL A 16 35.01 80.75 -12.92
N LEU A 17 35.18 81.91 -13.57
CA LEU A 17 36.32 82.46 -14.32
C LEU A 17 37.45 81.55 -14.84
N GLY A 18 37.74 81.62 -16.15
CA GLY A 18 39.05 81.27 -16.70
C GLY A 18 39.04 80.96 -18.21
N SER A 19 39.53 81.89 -19.01
CA SER A 19 39.76 81.77 -20.45
C SER A 19 40.71 80.60 -20.79
N ILE A 20 40.47 79.88 -21.91
CA ILE A 20 41.43 79.40 -22.93
C ILE A 20 40.73 78.35 -23.84
N PHE A 21 40.68 78.68 -25.14
CA PHE A 21 40.74 77.85 -26.36
C PHE A 21 40.22 76.38 -26.43
N LEU A 22 39.47 76.16 -27.52
CA LEU A 22 39.31 74.96 -28.39
C LEU A 22 38.01 74.13 -28.31
N ASP A 23 37.54 73.90 -29.53
CA ASP A 23 36.68 72.84 -30.09
C ASP A 23 35.15 72.93 -30.04
N GLU A 24 34.58 72.86 -31.25
CA GLU A 24 33.19 72.57 -31.57
C GLU A 24 32.85 71.16 -31.07
N GLY A 25 32.20 71.09 -29.91
CA GLY A 25 31.59 69.88 -29.40
C GLY A 25 30.17 70.19 -28.92
N THR A 26 29.18 69.69 -29.64
CA THR A 26 27.77 69.68 -29.21
C THR A 26 27.62 68.83 -27.96
N TRP A 27 27.40 69.46 -26.80
CA TRP A 27 27.02 68.76 -25.57
C TRP A 27 25.49 68.66 -25.50
N GLU A 28 24.93 67.56 -25.97
CA GLU A 28 23.58 67.14 -25.61
C GLU A 28 23.57 66.63 -24.16
N PRO A 29 22.67 67.12 -23.28
CA PRO A 29 22.45 66.49 -21.99
C PRO A 29 21.59 65.24 -22.19
N ALA A 30 22.19 64.14 -22.62
CA ALA A 30 21.54 62.84 -22.65
C ALA A 30 21.54 62.22 -21.24
N CYS A 31 20.67 62.70 -20.35
CA CYS A 31 20.19 61.89 -19.24
C CYS A 31 18.94 61.14 -19.71
N GLU A 32 19.16 60.10 -20.51
CA GLU A 32 18.10 59.20 -20.95
C GLU A 32 17.90 58.10 -19.90
N CYS A 33 17.02 58.35 -18.92
CA CYS A 33 16.45 57.29 -18.09
C CYS A 33 15.24 56.70 -18.82
N SER A 34 15.46 55.99 -19.93
CA SER A 34 14.41 55.23 -20.64
C SER A 34 14.38 53.77 -20.20
N GLY A 35 14.25 53.54 -18.90
CA GLY A 35 13.84 52.25 -18.36
C GLY A 35 12.45 52.38 -17.75
N THR A 36 11.41 51.97 -18.47
CA THR A 36 10.11 51.68 -17.84
C THR A 36 10.35 50.63 -16.77
N ALA A 37 9.99 50.90 -15.51
CA ALA A 37 10.02 49.87 -14.47
C ALA A 37 9.21 48.66 -14.98
N PRO A 38 9.77 47.44 -14.94
CA PRO A 38 9.08 46.26 -15.48
C PRO A 38 7.73 46.09 -14.78
N ASP A 39 6.68 45.86 -15.57
CA ASP A 39 5.33 45.62 -15.06
C ASP A 39 5.37 44.43 -14.07
N PRO A 40 4.88 44.57 -12.82
CA PRO A 40 4.78 43.47 -11.87
C PRO A 40 4.12 42.20 -12.44
N TRP A 41 3.20 42.34 -13.39
CA TRP A 41 2.50 41.22 -14.03
C TRP A 41 3.42 40.37 -14.93
N ASP A 42 4.41 40.96 -15.59
CA ASP A 42 5.37 40.21 -16.43
C ASP A 42 6.24 39.27 -15.59
N ARG A 43 6.55 39.66 -14.36
CA ARG A 43 7.34 38.82 -13.44
C ARG A 43 6.51 37.63 -12.96
N LEU A 44 5.23 37.84 -12.66
CA LEU A 44 4.31 36.80 -12.23
C LEU A 44 4.07 35.78 -13.35
N GLN A 45 3.85 36.22 -14.59
CA GLN A 45 3.68 35.33 -15.74
C GLN A 45 4.91 34.45 -16.01
N LYS A 46 6.12 35.00 -15.83
CA LYS A 46 7.36 34.21 -15.95
C LYS A 46 7.50 33.16 -14.87
N GLN A 47 7.07 33.46 -13.65
CA GLN A 47 7.08 32.49 -12.55
C GLN A 47 6.06 31.38 -12.78
N ASP A 48 4.87 31.72 -13.28
CA ASP A 48 3.82 30.73 -13.60
C ASP A 48 4.29 29.72 -14.66
N LEU A 49 4.93 30.22 -15.73
CA LEU A 49 5.51 29.36 -16.77
C LEU A 49 6.61 28.42 -16.21
N GLU A 50 7.44 28.92 -15.29
CA GLU A 50 8.48 28.11 -14.66
C GLU A 50 7.90 27.04 -13.73
N ILE A 51 6.82 27.37 -12.99
CA ILE A 51 6.10 26.41 -12.16
C ILE A 51 5.51 25.29 -13.03
N GLN A 52 4.81 25.62 -14.11
CA GLN A 52 4.25 24.62 -15.03
C GLN A 52 5.33 23.70 -15.63
N ARG A 53 6.51 24.26 -15.93
CA ARG A 53 7.65 23.47 -16.41
C ARG A 53 8.19 22.51 -15.35
N LEU A 54 8.28 22.96 -14.11
CA LEU A 54 8.72 22.13 -12.98
C LEU A 54 7.72 21.02 -12.68
N GLU A 55 6.42 21.30 -12.75
CA GLU A 55 5.36 20.30 -12.61
C GLU A 55 5.47 19.21 -13.68
N ALA A 56 5.65 19.58 -14.95
CA ALA A 56 5.83 18.63 -16.04
C ALA A 56 7.07 17.73 -15.84
N ARG A 57 8.18 18.30 -15.38
CA ARG A 57 9.40 17.54 -15.07
C ARG A 57 9.21 16.61 -13.87
N LEU A 58 8.51 17.08 -12.84
CA LEU A 58 8.21 16.26 -11.67
C LEU A 58 7.34 15.06 -12.06
N ALA A 59 6.33 15.27 -12.90
CA ALA A 59 5.49 14.20 -13.43
C ALA A 59 6.32 13.18 -14.23
N GLU A 60 7.25 13.64 -15.08
CA GLU A 60 8.14 12.77 -15.85
C GLU A 60 9.07 11.95 -14.94
N VAL A 61 9.67 12.58 -13.92
CA VAL A 61 10.52 11.90 -12.95
C VAL A 61 9.71 10.87 -12.16
N LYS A 62 8.51 11.23 -11.70
CA LYS A 62 7.60 10.32 -11.00
C LYS A 62 7.32 9.08 -11.84
N HIS A 63 6.94 9.25 -13.12
CA HIS A 63 6.68 8.12 -14.02
C HIS A 63 7.92 7.22 -14.22
N LYS A 64 9.11 7.81 -14.34
CA LYS A 64 10.36 7.03 -14.44
C LYS A 64 10.68 6.28 -13.16
N THR A 65 10.43 6.89 -12.01
CA THR A 65 10.58 6.26 -10.69
C THR A 65 9.61 5.09 -10.55
N ASP A 66 8.33 5.28 -10.85
CA ASP A 66 7.31 4.24 -10.79
C ASP A 66 7.68 3.05 -11.71
N ALA A 67 8.11 3.34 -12.94
CA ALA A 67 8.54 2.30 -13.88
C ALA A 67 9.80 1.54 -13.43
N ALA A 68 10.72 2.20 -12.73
CA ALA A 68 11.92 1.57 -12.19
C ALA A 68 11.60 0.68 -10.98
N VAL A 69 10.73 1.14 -10.08
CA VAL A 69 10.21 0.36 -8.95
C VAL A 69 9.51 -0.91 -9.46
N ASP A 70 8.67 -0.77 -10.49
CA ASP A 70 7.98 -1.91 -11.11
C ASP A 70 8.93 -2.94 -11.74
N TRP A 71 10.09 -2.50 -12.27
CA TRP A 71 11.07 -3.39 -12.88
C TRP A 71 11.83 -4.23 -11.85
N GLU A 72 12.25 -3.62 -10.74
CA GLU A 72 12.91 -4.33 -9.64
C GLU A 72 11.97 -5.39 -9.06
N ASP A 73 10.71 -5.01 -8.81
CA ASP A 73 9.71 -5.91 -8.27
C ASP A 73 9.35 -7.05 -9.24
N ARG A 74 9.34 -6.82 -10.56
CA ARG A 74 9.14 -7.89 -11.58
C ARG A 74 10.28 -8.90 -11.60
N SER A 75 11.53 -8.43 -11.55
CA SER A 75 12.71 -9.31 -11.58
C SER A 75 12.78 -10.21 -10.35
N TYR A 76 12.55 -9.65 -9.15
CA TYR A 76 12.53 -10.43 -7.92
C TYR A 76 11.32 -11.37 -7.84
N ARG A 77 10.14 -10.98 -8.32
CA ARG A 77 8.95 -11.85 -8.39
C ARG A 77 9.23 -13.13 -9.17
N HIS A 78 9.97 -13.07 -10.27
CA HIS A 78 10.27 -14.26 -11.07
C HIS A 78 11.22 -15.24 -10.35
N VAL A 79 12.28 -14.70 -9.73
CA VAL A 79 13.21 -15.53 -8.92
C VAL A 79 12.49 -16.16 -7.74
N ARG A 80 11.63 -15.39 -7.04
CA ARG A 80 10.79 -15.90 -5.94
C ARG A 80 9.81 -16.98 -6.40
N LYS A 81 9.20 -16.81 -7.57
CA LYS A 81 8.34 -17.84 -8.17
C LYS A 81 9.09 -19.16 -8.33
N LEU A 82 10.30 -19.10 -8.88
CA LEU A 82 11.13 -20.29 -9.04
C LEU A 82 11.50 -20.91 -7.68
N LEU A 83 11.89 -20.09 -6.69
CA LEU A 83 12.20 -20.58 -5.34
C LEU A 83 11.00 -21.26 -4.66
N ASN A 84 9.79 -20.68 -4.78
CA ASN A 84 8.58 -21.26 -4.22
C ASN A 84 8.19 -22.58 -4.90
N ILE A 85 8.39 -22.68 -6.22
CA ILE A 85 8.18 -23.94 -6.96
C ILE A 85 9.18 -25.00 -6.49
N ILE A 86 10.46 -24.63 -6.36
CA ILE A 86 11.51 -25.52 -5.85
C ILE A 86 11.13 -26.00 -4.45
N LYS A 87 10.74 -25.11 -3.53
CA LYS A 87 10.28 -25.45 -2.17
C LYS A 87 9.15 -26.48 -2.18
N LYS A 88 8.17 -26.32 -3.08
CA LYS A 88 7.04 -27.25 -3.19
C LYS A 88 7.48 -28.64 -3.68
N ILE A 89 8.56 -28.71 -4.47
CA ILE A 89 9.09 -29.97 -5.02
C ILE A 89 10.04 -30.65 -4.03
N GLU A 90 10.95 -29.90 -3.42
CA GLU A 90 11.89 -30.40 -2.41
C GLU A 90 11.16 -30.95 -1.18
N GLY A 91 9.98 -30.40 -0.89
CA GLY A 91 9.18 -30.80 0.26
C GLY A 91 9.79 -30.29 1.57
N ASN A 92 9.11 -30.56 2.67
CA ASN A 92 9.64 -30.24 3.99
C ASN A 92 10.37 -31.49 4.52
N HIS A 93 11.69 -31.40 4.72
CA HIS A 93 12.46 -32.47 5.38
C HIS A 93 12.24 -32.49 6.90
N CYS A 94 11.64 -31.42 7.45
CA CYS A 94 11.26 -31.34 8.85
C CYS A 94 9.93 -32.06 9.12
N GLY A 95 9.82 -32.65 10.31
CA GLY A 95 8.57 -33.29 10.76
C GLY A 95 7.42 -32.30 10.95
N ALA A 96 6.21 -32.82 11.20
CA ALA A 96 5.04 -31.98 11.47
C ALA A 96 5.28 -31.03 12.67
N GLY A 97 4.89 -29.77 12.54
CA GLY A 97 5.13 -28.74 13.56
C GLY A 97 6.54 -28.14 13.54
N TYR A 98 7.36 -28.49 12.53
CA TYR A 98 8.68 -27.92 12.32
C TYR A 98 8.84 -27.38 10.89
N ILE A 99 9.59 -26.29 10.77
CA ILE A 99 9.88 -25.60 9.52
C ILE A 99 11.40 -25.51 9.30
N PRO A 100 11.85 -25.51 8.04
CA PRO A 100 13.27 -25.42 7.73
C PRO A 100 13.77 -23.96 7.79
N CYS A 101 14.97 -23.77 8.35
CA CYS A 101 15.69 -22.49 8.31
C CYS A 101 16.23 -22.23 6.89
N TRP A 102 15.49 -21.46 6.11
CA TRP A 102 15.80 -21.19 4.70
C TRP A 102 16.85 -20.08 4.52
N PRO A 103 17.60 -19.99 3.40
CA PRO A 103 18.00 -21.03 2.45
C PRO A 103 19.32 -21.71 2.87
N GLY A 104 19.45 -23.01 2.60
CA GLY A 104 20.72 -23.75 2.70
C GLY A 104 21.03 -24.40 4.06
N SER A 105 20.10 -24.36 5.02
CA SER A 105 20.25 -25.08 6.29
C SER A 105 19.33 -26.30 6.36
N TYR A 106 19.85 -27.40 6.90
CA TYR A 106 19.04 -28.57 7.30
C TYR A 106 18.43 -28.40 8.70
N GLN A 107 18.69 -27.27 9.38
CA GLN A 107 18.12 -26.97 10.68
C GLN A 107 16.59 -26.82 10.57
N CYS A 108 15.89 -27.45 11.51
CA CYS A 108 14.46 -27.36 11.68
C CYS A 108 14.15 -26.62 12.98
N VAL A 109 13.24 -25.65 12.93
CA VAL A 109 12.77 -24.87 14.08
C VAL A 109 11.28 -25.12 14.25
N SER A 110 10.79 -25.05 15.49
CA SER A 110 9.36 -25.27 15.76
C SER A 110 8.53 -24.11 15.22
N THR A 111 7.32 -24.38 14.74
CA THR A 111 6.41 -23.33 14.24
C THR A 111 6.06 -22.29 15.30
N ILE A 112 6.13 -22.64 16.59
CA ILE A 112 5.84 -21.72 17.71
C ILE A 112 6.98 -20.74 18.00
N LEU A 113 8.16 -20.98 17.43
CA LEU A 113 9.35 -20.13 17.58
C LEU A 113 9.52 -19.22 16.36
N LEU A 114 8.61 -19.30 15.39
CA LEU A 114 8.66 -18.44 14.22
C LEU A 114 8.19 -17.03 14.60
N CYS A 115 8.98 -16.01 14.27
CA CYS A 115 8.62 -14.61 14.49
C CYS A 115 8.33 -14.28 15.96
N ASP A 116 9.05 -14.92 16.89
CA ASP A 116 8.91 -14.72 18.32
C ASP A 116 9.79 -13.56 18.85
N GLY A 117 10.66 -13.02 18.00
CA GLY A 117 11.61 -11.94 18.30
C GLY A 117 13.00 -12.45 18.69
N VAL A 118 13.23 -13.75 18.72
CA VAL A 118 14.49 -14.42 19.04
C VAL A 118 14.97 -15.20 17.82
N LYS A 119 16.27 -15.07 17.50
CA LYS A 119 16.86 -15.80 16.38
C LYS A 119 17.20 -17.22 16.81
N ASP A 120 16.36 -18.18 16.48
CA ASP A 120 16.58 -19.62 16.69
C ASP A 120 17.27 -20.27 15.48
N CYS A 121 17.01 -19.79 14.27
CA CYS A 121 17.77 -20.23 13.11
C CYS A 121 19.21 -19.71 13.17
N SER A 122 20.19 -20.55 12.78
CA SER A 122 21.61 -20.15 12.74
C SER A 122 21.88 -18.97 11.80
N ASN A 123 21.04 -18.79 10.79
CA ASN A 123 21.07 -17.67 9.85
C ASN A 123 20.07 -16.55 10.22
N GLY A 124 19.25 -16.73 11.25
CA GLY A 124 18.22 -15.78 11.69
C GLY A 124 17.01 -15.66 10.76
N ALA A 125 16.82 -16.61 9.82
CA ALA A 125 15.77 -16.54 8.80
C ALA A 125 14.33 -16.69 9.33
N ASP A 126 14.20 -17.20 10.54
CA ASP A 126 12.96 -17.25 11.32
C ASP A 126 12.47 -15.86 11.75
N GLU A 127 13.36 -14.89 11.84
CA GLU A 127 13.06 -13.50 12.24
C GLU A 127 13.21 -12.49 11.10
N ASP A 128 13.41 -12.97 9.87
CA ASP A 128 13.50 -12.09 8.71
C ASP A 128 12.13 -11.50 8.36
N ASP A 129 12.11 -10.22 7.95
CA ASP A 129 10.89 -9.49 7.58
C ASP A 129 10.05 -10.23 6.52
N TYR A 130 10.69 -10.98 5.63
CA TYR A 130 10.00 -11.78 4.61
C TYR A 130 9.23 -12.98 5.21
N THR A 131 9.77 -13.60 6.25
CA THR A 131 9.15 -14.74 6.93
C THR A 131 8.02 -14.25 7.84
N CYS A 132 8.24 -13.11 8.50
CA CYS A 132 7.31 -12.49 9.44
C CYS A 132 6.35 -11.49 8.81
N ASP A 133 6.26 -11.47 7.49
CA ASP A 133 5.32 -10.64 6.75
C ASP A 133 3.89 -11.16 6.89
N VAL A 134 3.00 -10.30 7.38
CA VAL A 134 1.56 -10.57 7.47
C VAL A 134 0.88 -9.79 6.35
N PRO A 135 0.34 -10.47 5.31
CA PRO A 135 -0.18 -9.82 4.11
C PRO A 135 -1.51 -9.08 4.32
N ILE A 136 -2.07 -9.12 5.54
CA ILE A 136 -3.30 -8.41 5.89
C ILE A 136 -2.98 -7.14 6.67
N THR A 137 -3.55 -6.04 6.24
CA THR A 137 -3.41 -4.75 6.91
C THR A 137 -4.72 -4.39 7.62
N PRO A 138 -4.67 -3.77 8.82
CA PRO A 138 -5.85 -3.21 9.45
C PRO A 138 -6.52 -2.20 8.53
N GLY A 139 -7.84 -2.30 8.37
CA GLY A 139 -8.64 -1.49 7.45
C GLY A 139 -8.74 -2.04 6.03
N SER A 140 -8.06 -3.15 5.70
CA SER A 140 -8.21 -3.78 4.38
C SER A 140 -9.58 -4.44 4.22
N LEU A 141 -10.13 -4.38 3.01
CA LEU A 141 -11.40 -4.98 2.62
C LEU A 141 -11.14 -6.05 1.55
N TRP A 142 -11.68 -7.24 1.77
CA TRP A 142 -11.45 -8.40 0.94
C TRP A 142 -12.78 -8.91 0.40
N PHE A 143 -12.85 -9.04 -0.92
CA PHE A 143 -14.04 -9.57 -1.59
C PHE A 143 -13.85 -11.04 -1.90
N GLY A 144 -14.70 -11.87 -1.32
CA GLY A 144 -14.75 -13.30 -1.49
C GLY A 144 -15.73 -13.72 -2.57
N THR A 145 -15.31 -14.61 -3.46
CA THR A 145 -16.20 -15.41 -4.32
C THR A 145 -16.23 -16.83 -3.80
N ILE A 146 -17.42 -17.35 -3.52
CA ILE A 146 -17.61 -18.71 -3.00
C ILE A 146 -17.87 -19.63 -4.18
N HIS A 147 -17.00 -20.63 -4.39
CA HIS A 147 -17.09 -21.56 -5.52
C HIS A 147 -17.90 -22.81 -5.19
N HIS A 148 -17.90 -23.19 -3.93
CA HIS A 148 -18.58 -24.38 -3.42
C HIS A 148 -19.04 -24.11 -1.99
N ASP A 149 -20.31 -24.29 -1.71
CA ASP A 149 -20.89 -24.16 -0.37
C ASP A 149 -21.88 -25.30 -0.10
N VAL A 150 -21.62 -26.02 0.99
CA VAL A 150 -22.50 -27.04 1.55
C VAL A 150 -22.79 -26.71 3.03
N CYS A 151 -22.17 -25.66 3.58
CA CYS A 151 -22.37 -25.22 4.96
C CYS A 151 -23.70 -24.45 5.09
N SER A 152 -23.97 -23.54 4.14
CA SER A 152 -25.20 -22.78 4.11
C SER A 152 -26.34 -23.63 3.54
N LYS A 153 -27.46 -23.72 4.26
CA LYS A 153 -28.69 -24.34 3.74
C LYS A 153 -29.42 -23.46 2.72
N SER A 154 -28.89 -22.26 2.44
CA SER A 154 -29.46 -21.29 1.51
C SER A 154 -28.46 -21.06 0.36
N ASP A 155 -28.87 -21.39 -0.87
CA ASP A 155 -28.11 -21.33 -2.14
C ASP A 155 -27.68 -19.89 -2.57
N VAL A 156 -27.62 -18.91 -1.66
CA VAL A 156 -27.79 -17.49 -2.04
C VAL A 156 -26.59 -16.57 -1.78
N SER A 157 -25.47 -17.04 -1.21
CA SER A 157 -24.27 -16.17 -1.11
C SER A 157 -23.15 -16.65 -2.04
N THR A 158 -23.15 -16.16 -3.29
CA THR A 158 -22.03 -16.33 -4.23
C THR A 158 -20.84 -15.43 -3.90
N SER A 159 -21.05 -14.40 -3.07
CA SER A 159 -20.03 -13.46 -2.65
C SER A 159 -20.16 -13.08 -1.17
N ALA A 160 -19.02 -12.86 -0.51
CA ALA A 160 -18.95 -12.41 0.88
C ALA A 160 -17.85 -11.38 1.05
N SER A 161 -18.07 -10.37 1.89
CA SER A 161 -17.09 -9.31 2.14
C SER A 161 -16.47 -9.49 3.52
N LEU A 162 -15.14 -9.37 3.59
CA LEU A 162 -14.36 -9.52 4.81
C LEU A 162 -13.58 -8.24 5.07
N PHE A 163 -13.85 -7.58 6.19
CA PHE A 163 -13.13 -6.39 6.62
C PHE A 163 -12.17 -6.74 7.77
N ILE A 164 -10.90 -6.39 7.64
CA ILE A 164 -9.89 -6.59 8.68
C ILE A 164 -9.95 -5.42 9.66
N ALA A 165 -10.52 -5.63 10.85
CA ALA A 165 -10.67 -4.57 11.84
C ALA A 165 -9.34 -4.24 12.52
N THR A 166 -8.65 -5.26 13.06
CA THR A 166 -7.40 -5.08 13.79
C THR A 166 -6.47 -6.26 13.59
N VAL A 167 -5.15 -6.00 13.57
CA VAL A 167 -4.09 -7.02 13.58
C VAL A 167 -3.10 -6.68 14.69
N GLU A 168 -3.03 -7.52 15.71
CA GLU A 168 -2.09 -7.40 16.82
C GLU A 168 -0.86 -8.25 16.51
N LEU A 169 0.14 -7.66 15.84
CA LEU A 169 1.33 -8.38 15.35
C LEU A 169 2.27 -8.88 16.45
N ARG A 170 2.26 -8.26 17.63
CA ARG A 170 3.19 -8.58 18.73
C ARG A 170 2.49 -8.48 20.08
N PRO A 171 1.60 -9.43 20.43
CA PRO A 171 1.10 -9.51 21.79
C PRO A 171 2.28 -9.79 22.74
N VAL A 172 2.30 -9.11 23.90
CA VAL A 172 3.45 -9.02 24.82
C VAL A 172 4.01 -10.38 25.25
N TRP A 173 3.18 -11.44 25.25
CA TRP A 173 3.54 -12.75 25.76
C TRP A 173 3.59 -13.86 24.68
N PHE A 174 3.23 -13.56 23.42
CA PHE A 174 3.24 -14.58 22.35
C PHE A 174 3.28 -14.03 20.90
N PRO A 175 4.42 -13.48 20.44
CA PRO A 175 4.50 -12.82 19.13
C PRO A 175 4.26 -13.74 17.92
N SER A 176 4.52 -15.05 18.07
CA SER A 176 4.39 -16.06 17.00
C SER A 176 2.97 -16.35 16.54
N MET A 177 1.93 -15.86 17.25
CA MET A 177 0.55 -15.92 16.79
C MET A 177 -0.10 -14.53 16.89
N PRO A 178 -0.01 -13.72 15.82
CA PRO A 178 -0.71 -12.45 15.72
C PRO A 178 -2.21 -12.65 15.85
N LYS A 179 -2.86 -11.88 16.72
CA LYS A 179 -4.32 -11.92 16.88
C LYS A 179 -4.96 -11.03 15.83
N ILE A 180 -5.96 -11.55 15.14
CA ILE A 180 -6.70 -10.84 14.10
C ILE A 180 -8.16 -10.72 14.53
N THR A 181 -8.73 -9.54 14.35
CA THR A 181 -10.17 -9.32 14.47
C THR A 181 -10.71 -8.91 13.11
N VAL A 182 -11.77 -9.56 12.68
CA VAL A 182 -12.43 -9.28 11.40
C VAL A 182 -13.89 -8.96 11.61
N LEU A 183 -14.46 -8.28 10.62
CA LEU A 183 -15.88 -8.08 10.47
C LEU A 183 -16.33 -8.71 9.16
N TRP A 184 -17.19 -9.72 9.26
CA TRP A 184 -17.86 -10.33 8.12
C TRP A 184 -19.04 -9.46 7.74
N ILE A 185 -19.10 -9.04 6.48
CA ILE A 185 -20.19 -8.23 5.94
C ILE A 185 -20.89 -9.09 4.90
N GLY A 186 -22.10 -9.52 5.25
CA GLY A 186 -22.99 -10.25 4.36
C GLY A 186 -24.08 -9.34 3.81
N HIS A 187 -24.43 -9.55 2.54
CA HIS A 187 -25.61 -8.96 1.92
C HIS A 187 -26.65 -10.05 1.77
N GLU A 188 -27.82 -9.86 2.35
CA GLU A 188 -29.00 -10.69 2.10
C GLU A 188 -29.92 -9.91 1.16
N ASP A 189 -29.85 -10.24 -0.13
CA ASP A 189 -30.77 -9.68 -1.12
C ASP A 189 -32.10 -10.47 -1.04
N THR A 190 -33.07 -9.93 -0.31
CA THR A 190 -34.46 -10.39 -0.45
C THR A 190 -35.16 -9.62 -1.58
N GLU A 191 -36.26 -10.15 -2.13
CA GLU A 191 -37.02 -9.48 -3.20
C GLU A 191 -37.57 -8.08 -2.81
N ILE A 192 -37.54 -7.74 -1.51
CA ILE A 192 -38.24 -6.59 -0.93
C ILE A 192 -37.25 -5.62 -0.25
N GLU A 193 -36.18 -6.12 0.36
CA GLU A 193 -35.23 -5.29 1.13
C GLU A 193 -33.80 -5.87 1.06
N LYS A 194 -32.81 -4.97 1.05
CA LYS A 194 -31.40 -5.33 1.13
C LYS A 194 -30.96 -5.22 2.57
N ASP A 195 -30.88 -6.36 3.26
CA ASP A 195 -30.39 -6.39 4.63
C ASP A 195 -28.87 -6.64 4.62
N GLU A 196 -28.13 -5.73 5.24
CA GLU A 196 -26.70 -5.87 5.49
C GLU A 196 -26.50 -6.32 6.93
N PHE A 197 -25.83 -7.46 7.13
CA PHE A 197 -25.45 -7.91 8.46
C PHE A 197 -23.93 -7.92 8.60
N ALA A 198 -23.49 -7.53 9.79
CA ALA A 198 -22.08 -7.49 10.13
C ALA A 198 -21.81 -8.35 11.38
N VAL A 199 -20.95 -9.37 11.24
CA VAL A 199 -20.59 -10.27 12.35
C VAL A 199 -19.10 -10.17 12.64
N SER A 200 -18.75 -9.75 13.84
CA SER A 200 -17.34 -9.72 14.27
C SER A 200 -16.86 -11.12 14.63
N ALA A 201 -15.66 -11.48 14.19
CA ALA A 201 -15.02 -12.73 14.57
C ALA A 201 -13.54 -12.51 14.88
N THR A 202 -12.98 -13.39 15.71
CA THR A 202 -11.58 -13.32 16.11
C THR A 202 -10.82 -14.56 15.66
N GLY A 203 -9.55 -14.38 15.36
CA GLY A 203 -8.68 -15.40 14.83
C GLY A 203 -7.22 -15.12 15.10
N TYR A 204 -6.38 -15.93 14.50
CA TYR A 204 -4.92 -15.81 14.58
C TYR A 204 -4.29 -16.02 13.20
N TYR A 205 -3.11 -15.43 13.01
CA TYR A 205 -2.26 -15.70 11.85
C TYR A 205 -1.28 -16.82 12.18
N ASP A 206 -1.13 -17.76 11.26
CA ASP A 206 -0.09 -18.77 11.27
C ASP A 206 0.97 -18.43 10.21
N TYR A 207 2.13 -17.98 10.69
CA TYR A 207 3.27 -17.64 9.85
C TYR A 207 3.80 -18.84 9.05
N ALA A 208 3.78 -20.05 9.62
CA ALA A 208 4.37 -21.23 9.00
C ALA A 208 3.60 -21.66 7.75
N ASN A 209 2.27 -21.63 7.84
CA ASN A 209 1.37 -21.99 6.75
C ASN A 209 0.97 -20.78 5.88
N ARG A 210 1.33 -19.56 6.29
CA ARG A 210 0.86 -18.29 5.70
C ARG A 210 -0.65 -18.28 5.54
N GLU A 211 -1.34 -18.57 6.62
CA GLU A 211 -2.79 -18.61 6.65
C GLU A 211 -3.31 -17.93 7.92
N PHE A 212 -4.41 -17.19 7.81
CA PHE A 212 -5.15 -16.80 9.00
C PHE A 212 -6.31 -17.76 9.22
N ARG A 213 -6.58 -18.06 10.48
CA ARG A 213 -7.71 -18.89 10.91
C ARG A 213 -8.60 -18.09 11.83
N ILE A 214 -9.89 -18.09 11.51
CA ILE A 214 -10.92 -17.38 12.25
C ILE A 214 -11.91 -18.39 12.75
N ILE A 215 -12.17 -18.33 14.05
CA ILE A 215 -13.21 -19.16 14.66
C ILE A 215 -14.46 -18.31 14.66
N SER A 216 -15.43 -18.72 13.84
CA SER A 216 -16.66 -17.97 13.67
C SER A 216 -17.73 -18.57 14.58
N GLU A 217 -18.10 -17.82 15.62
CA GLU A 217 -19.30 -18.09 16.43
C GLU A 217 -20.53 -17.47 15.75
N LEU A 218 -20.73 -17.74 14.46
CA LEU A 218 -21.88 -17.26 13.71
C LEU A 218 -23.18 -17.67 14.43
N PHE A 219 -23.78 -16.69 15.13
CA PHE A 219 -25.07 -16.73 15.80
C PHE A 219 -25.22 -17.77 16.93
N PRO A 220 -24.80 -17.45 18.18
CA PRO A 220 -25.20 -18.24 19.34
C PRO A 220 -26.72 -18.15 19.54
N GLY A 221 -27.47 -19.11 19.01
CA GLY A 221 -28.93 -19.18 19.18
C GLY A 221 -29.73 -19.78 18.03
N MET A 222 -29.15 -19.90 16.82
CA MET A 222 -29.85 -20.49 15.66
C MET A 222 -29.51 -21.97 15.40
N GLY A 223 -28.64 -22.59 16.22
CA GLY A 223 -28.24 -23.98 16.05
C GLY A 223 -27.34 -24.22 14.82
N MET A 224 -26.63 -23.19 14.36
CA MET A 224 -25.62 -23.31 13.31
C MET A 224 -24.34 -23.92 13.91
N ASP A 225 -23.67 -24.78 13.14
CA ASP A 225 -22.41 -25.38 13.55
C ASP A 225 -21.32 -24.32 13.64
N LYS A 226 -20.43 -24.42 14.64
CA LYS A 226 -19.23 -23.58 14.71
C LYS A 226 -18.34 -23.89 13.50
N LEU A 227 -18.04 -22.85 12.72
CA LEU A 227 -17.23 -22.96 11.52
C LEU A 227 -15.87 -22.30 11.74
N ILE A 228 -14.84 -22.95 11.26
CA ILE A 228 -13.50 -22.39 11.15
C ILE A 228 -13.31 -21.95 9.71
N PHE A 229 -13.01 -20.66 9.54
CA PHE A 229 -12.62 -20.09 8.27
C PHE A 229 -11.11 -19.98 8.22
N ALA A 230 -10.48 -20.61 7.24
CA ALA A 230 -9.05 -20.48 6.99
C ALA A 230 -8.84 -19.82 5.62
N CYS A 231 -8.05 -18.75 5.56
CA CYS A 231 -7.58 -18.18 4.30
C CYS A 231 -6.06 -18.33 4.18
N ARG A 232 -5.63 -19.07 3.17
CA ARG A 232 -4.21 -19.31 2.89
C ARG A 232 -3.74 -18.39 1.77
N PHE A 233 -2.67 -17.65 2.01
CA PHE A 233 -2.10 -16.74 1.03
C PHE A 233 -1.15 -17.47 0.10
N ASP A 234 -1.20 -17.12 -1.18
CA ASP A 234 -0.20 -17.58 -2.14
C ASP A 234 1.17 -16.95 -1.78
N PRO A 235 2.25 -17.72 -1.65
CA PRO A 235 3.63 -17.22 -1.60
C PRO A 235 4.00 -16.21 -2.69
N MET A 236 3.28 -16.20 -3.80
CA MET A 236 3.53 -15.33 -4.94
C MET A 236 2.66 -14.08 -4.99
N ASN A 237 1.49 -14.11 -4.37
CA ASN A 237 0.52 -13.02 -4.43
C ASN A 237 -0.13 -12.83 -3.07
N ASN A 238 0.31 -11.79 -2.36
CA ASN A 238 -0.25 -11.44 -1.06
C ASN A 238 -1.70 -10.92 -1.16
N ASN A 239 -2.16 -10.52 -2.34
CA ASN A 239 -3.47 -9.89 -2.54
C ASN A 239 -4.60 -10.89 -2.82
N VAL A 240 -4.27 -12.19 -2.87
CA VAL A 240 -5.23 -13.27 -3.10
C VAL A 240 -5.05 -14.34 -2.04
N CYS A 241 -6.14 -14.76 -1.43
CA CYS A 241 -6.13 -15.88 -0.50
C CYS A 241 -7.16 -16.94 -0.88
N GLU A 242 -6.75 -18.20 -0.80
CA GLU A 242 -7.61 -19.37 -0.97
C GLU A 242 -8.31 -19.65 0.36
N ALA A 243 -9.63 -19.51 0.35
CA ALA A 243 -10.45 -19.69 1.54
C ALA A 243 -11.07 -21.09 1.59
N VAL A 244 -11.05 -21.67 2.78
CA VAL A 244 -11.71 -22.93 3.09
C VAL A 244 -12.45 -22.78 4.41
N ALA A 245 -13.73 -23.18 4.43
CA ALA A 245 -14.51 -23.29 5.66
C ALA A 245 -14.72 -24.78 6.00
N TYR A 246 -14.54 -25.12 7.26
CA TYR A 246 -14.78 -26.45 7.79
C TYR A 246 -15.44 -26.39 9.17
N HIS A 247 -16.18 -27.43 9.53
CA HIS A 247 -16.79 -27.52 10.85
C HIS A 247 -15.73 -27.76 11.93
N GLU A 248 -15.88 -27.10 13.09
CA GLU A 248 -14.93 -27.23 14.21
C GLU A 248 -14.91 -28.67 14.78
N ALA A 249 -16.04 -29.36 14.78
CA ALA A 249 -16.19 -30.66 15.45
C ALA A 249 -15.53 -31.83 14.70
N ASP A 250 -15.65 -31.88 13.37
CA ASP A 250 -15.20 -33.01 12.55
C ASP A 250 -14.12 -32.62 11.51
N PHE A 251 -13.76 -31.33 11.44
CA PHE A 251 -12.84 -30.77 10.45
C PHE A 251 -13.25 -31.04 8.99
N LYS A 252 -14.53 -31.32 8.74
CA LYS A 252 -15.02 -31.58 7.39
C LYS A 252 -15.17 -30.26 6.64
N VAL A 253 -14.52 -30.19 5.49
CA VAL A 253 -14.62 -29.06 4.57
C VAL A 253 -16.03 -28.97 4.02
N CYS A 254 -16.66 -27.82 4.21
CA CYS A 254 -18.03 -27.55 3.75
C CYS A 254 -18.07 -26.44 2.68
N ALA A 255 -17.15 -25.47 2.71
CA ALA A 255 -17.07 -24.45 1.66
C ALA A 255 -15.65 -24.15 1.19
N ARG A 256 -15.55 -23.69 -0.06
CA ARG A 256 -14.31 -23.21 -0.68
C ARG A 256 -14.60 -21.93 -1.46
N GLY A 257 -13.68 -20.98 -1.35
CA GLY A 257 -13.77 -19.70 -2.05
C GLY A 257 -12.40 -19.08 -2.30
N THR A 258 -12.41 -17.93 -2.94
CA THR A 258 -11.22 -17.12 -3.18
C THR A 258 -11.53 -15.70 -2.76
N TYR A 259 -10.65 -15.10 -1.96
CA TYR A 259 -10.76 -13.72 -1.51
C TYR A 259 -9.65 -12.89 -2.15
N ILE A 260 -10.01 -11.69 -2.57
CA ILE A 260 -9.12 -10.75 -3.24
C ILE A 260 -9.20 -9.41 -2.54
N ASP A 261 -8.05 -8.77 -2.31
CA ASP A 261 -7.97 -7.42 -1.77
C ASP A 261 -8.65 -6.41 -2.72
N HIS A 262 -9.55 -5.59 -2.17
CA HIS A 262 -10.25 -4.56 -2.90
C HIS A 262 -9.32 -3.55 -3.56
N MET A 263 -8.25 -3.14 -2.87
CA MET A 263 -7.33 -2.13 -3.40
C MET A 263 -6.66 -2.65 -4.69
N TYR A 264 -6.26 -3.92 -4.69
CA TYR A 264 -5.71 -4.59 -5.86
C TYR A 264 -6.72 -4.72 -7.01
N LEU A 265 -7.99 -4.97 -6.71
CA LEU A 265 -9.05 -5.02 -7.74
C LEU A 265 -9.27 -3.65 -8.40
N GLN A 266 -9.25 -2.56 -7.63
CA GLN A 266 -9.38 -1.21 -8.15
C GLN A 266 -8.22 -0.87 -9.09
N ASP A 267 -6.98 -1.10 -8.66
CA ASP A 267 -5.79 -0.81 -9.47
C ASP A 267 -5.81 -1.55 -10.82
N LYS A 268 -6.23 -2.82 -10.82
CA LYS A 268 -6.34 -3.61 -12.04
C LYS A 268 -7.43 -3.07 -12.97
N TYR A 269 -8.57 -2.67 -12.41
CA TYR A 269 -9.68 -2.10 -13.19
C TYR A 269 -9.31 -0.75 -13.84
N TYR A 270 -8.53 0.08 -13.15
CA TYR A 270 -8.02 1.34 -13.69
C TYR A 270 -6.84 1.16 -14.66
N ALA A 271 -6.12 0.04 -14.61
CA ALA A 271 -5.05 -0.26 -15.57
C ALA A 271 -5.58 -0.83 -16.90
N GLU A 272 -6.78 -1.42 -16.91
CA GLU A 272 -7.42 -2.00 -18.09
C GLU A 272 -8.32 -1.00 -18.86
N ASN A 273 -8.65 0.16 -18.26
CA ASN A 273 -9.44 1.25 -18.85
C ASN A 273 -8.64 2.53 -19.04
#